data_AF-M8BLZ0-F1
#
_entry.id   AF-M8BLZ0-F1
#
_cell.length_a   1.000
_cell.length_b   1.000
_cell.length_c   1.000
_cell.angle_alpha   90.00
_cell.angle_beta   90.00
_cell.angle_gamma   90.00
#
_symmetry.space_group_name_H-M   'P 1'
#
loop_
_entity.id
_entity.type
_entity.pdbx_description
1 polymer ?
#
loop_
_entity_poly.entity_id
_entity_poly.type
_entity_poly.pdbx_seq_one_letter_code
_entity_poly.pdbx_strand_id
1 'polypeptide(L)'
;MAGGGGLNRSSSRGQLPPQELLDDLCSRFVLNVPKEDLESFERILFLLEQAHWFYEDNSVEHNPSLKSLSFKDFTSLMFNSCAALRPYRAHLDDIYKDFTHYKFRVPVSGAIILDDNYDRCLLVKGWKSSASWSFPRGKRSKDEEDHTCAVREVLEETGCDVSKLLKMDDHIEVSIGQQRVRLYIITGVKEDTVFAPQTKKEISEISWHRIDDLLPASDDAISRGVNGMKLYMVAPFLTGLKSWIGTHRSQVYQKPDTSARGTVWKAKNPSGVFVPVENPVITRAGSDMQNPVISRAGSGTQHVDNRPGKSFRSFRFDTASILQSMDASFLHT
;
A
#
# COMPACT_ATOMS: atom_id res chain seq x y z
N MET A 1 -5.99 55.78 -11.55
CA MET A 1 -7.21 55.09 -11.08
C MET A 1 -7.10 53.63 -11.45
N ALA A 2 -7.16 52.77 -10.43
CA ALA A 2 -7.13 51.32 -10.56
C ALA A 2 -8.48 50.80 -11.10
N GLY A 3 -8.44 49.68 -11.81
CA GLY A 3 -9.61 48.98 -12.31
C GLY A 3 -9.25 47.62 -12.90
N GLY A 4 -8.45 46.83 -12.18
CA GLY A 4 -8.18 45.44 -12.53
C GLY A 4 -9.42 44.59 -12.29
N GLY A 5 -10.07 44.16 -13.35
CA GLY A 5 -11.13 43.15 -13.30
C GLY A 5 -10.53 41.80 -12.91
N GLY A 6 -10.70 41.43 -11.64
CA GLY A 6 -10.39 40.10 -11.14
C GLY A 6 -11.28 39.07 -11.81
N LEU A 7 -10.70 38.27 -12.70
CA LEU A 7 -11.29 37.01 -13.12
C LEU A 7 -11.26 36.07 -11.90
N ASN A 8 -12.41 35.93 -11.25
CA ASN A 8 -12.69 34.83 -10.32
C ASN A 8 -12.43 33.50 -11.04
N ARG A 9 -11.22 32.95 -10.89
CA ARG A 9 -10.94 31.55 -11.26
C ARG A 9 -11.69 30.66 -10.28
N SER A 10 -12.90 30.26 -10.68
CA SER A 10 -13.60 29.13 -10.06
C SER A 10 -12.67 27.93 -10.05
N SER A 11 -12.50 27.29 -8.89
CA SER A 11 -11.87 25.98 -8.77
C SER A 11 -12.47 25.04 -9.83
N SER A 12 -11.68 24.58 -10.80
CA SER A 12 -12.13 23.60 -11.79
C SER A 12 -12.48 22.31 -11.05
N ARG A 13 -13.77 22.11 -10.72
CA ARG A 13 -14.26 20.80 -10.28
C ARG A 13 -14.20 19.91 -11.51
N GLY A 14 -13.26 18.97 -11.53
CA GLY A 14 -13.19 17.95 -12.59
C GLY A 14 -14.54 17.23 -12.74
N GLN A 15 -14.82 16.75 -13.93
CA GLN A 15 -16.05 16.01 -14.25
C GLN A 15 -15.95 14.59 -13.69
N LEU A 16 -17.05 14.05 -13.16
CA LEU A 16 -17.10 12.64 -12.80
C LEU A 16 -16.90 11.77 -14.06
N PRO A 17 -16.32 10.57 -13.94
CA PRO A 17 -16.18 9.68 -15.08
C PRO A 17 -17.55 9.34 -15.69
N PRO A 18 -17.66 9.31 -17.03
CA PRO A 18 -18.90 8.94 -17.70
C PRO A 18 -19.28 7.49 -17.41
N GLN A 19 -20.57 7.17 -17.55
CA GLN A 19 -21.09 5.82 -17.28
C GLN A 19 -20.38 4.74 -18.11
N GLU A 20 -20.07 5.01 -19.37
CA GLU A 20 -19.33 4.08 -20.26
C GLU A 20 -17.97 3.69 -19.69
N LEU A 21 -17.24 4.64 -19.09
CA LEU A 21 -15.95 4.36 -18.45
C LEU A 21 -16.12 3.51 -17.18
N LEU A 22 -17.15 3.77 -16.39
CA LEU A 22 -17.45 2.98 -15.20
C LEU A 22 -17.85 1.54 -15.55
N ASP A 23 -18.60 1.36 -16.64
CA ASP A 23 -18.98 0.04 -17.14
C ASP A 23 -17.78 -0.73 -17.72
N ASP A 24 -16.88 -0.05 -18.45
CA ASP A 24 -15.59 -0.64 -18.89
C ASP A 24 -14.74 -1.10 -17.70
N LEU A 25 -14.56 -0.23 -16.69
CA LEU A 25 -13.81 -0.57 -15.48
C LEU A 25 -14.45 -1.74 -14.71
N CYS A 26 -15.78 -1.74 -14.58
CA CYS A 26 -16.50 -2.83 -13.94
C CYS A 26 -16.32 -4.16 -14.69
N SER A 27 -16.48 -4.13 -16.01
CA SER A 27 -16.32 -5.31 -16.86
C SER A 27 -14.89 -5.86 -16.79
N ARG A 28 -13.89 -4.98 -16.91
CA ARG A 28 -12.47 -5.34 -16.94
C ARG A 28 -11.97 -5.92 -15.63
N PHE A 29 -12.36 -5.33 -14.51
CA PHE A 29 -11.77 -5.66 -13.21
C PHE A 29 -12.67 -6.48 -12.30
N VAL A 30 -13.99 -6.48 -12.50
CA VAL A 30 -14.93 -7.12 -11.56
C VAL A 30 -15.71 -8.25 -12.22
N LEU A 31 -16.38 -8.02 -13.36
CA LEU A 31 -17.37 -8.98 -13.86
C LEU A 31 -16.76 -10.26 -14.45
N ASN A 32 -15.58 -10.15 -15.05
CA ASN A 32 -14.96 -11.24 -15.82
C ASN A 32 -13.82 -11.96 -15.08
N VAL A 33 -13.75 -11.81 -13.76
CA VAL A 33 -12.74 -12.46 -12.91
C VAL A 33 -13.16 -13.88 -12.51
N PRO A 34 -12.22 -14.74 -12.07
CA PRO A 34 -12.55 -16.05 -11.51
C PRO A 34 -13.60 -15.96 -10.40
N LYS A 35 -14.53 -16.93 -10.36
CA LYS A 35 -15.63 -16.94 -9.37
C LYS A 35 -15.17 -16.80 -7.93
N GLU A 36 -13.99 -17.34 -7.64
CA GLU A 36 -13.38 -17.25 -6.33
C GLU A 36 -13.14 -15.79 -5.89
N ASP A 37 -12.75 -14.89 -6.80
CA ASP A 37 -12.56 -13.46 -6.52
C ASP A 37 -13.88 -12.71 -6.24
N LEU A 38 -15.01 -13.36 -6.48
CA LEU A 38 -16.36 -12.85 -6.24
C LEU A 38 -17.02 -13.51 -5.01
N GLU A 39 -16.28 -14.25 -4.20
CA GLU A 39 -16.81 -14.95 -3.02
C GLU A 39 -16.99 -14.06 -1.79
N SER A 40 -16.37 -12.88 -1.77
CA SER A 40 -16.43 -11.95 -0.63
C SER A 40 -16.25 -10.51 -1.08
N PHE A 41 -16.82 -9.57 -0.32
CA PHE A 41 -16.65 -8.15 -0.60
C PHE A 41 -15.21 -7.70 -0.41
N GLU A 42 -14.46 -8.32 0.48
CA GLU A 42 -13.04 -8.01 0.65
C GLU A 42 -12.26 -8.26 -0.63
N ARG A 43 -12.52 -9.38 -1.33
CA ARG A 43 -11.92 -9.67 -2.65
C ARG A 43 -12.40 -8.69 -3.72
N ILE A 44 -13.71 -8.42 -3.77
CA ILE A 44 -14.27 -7.44 -4.71
C ILE A 44 -13.67 -6.05 -4.51
N LEU A 45 -13.43 -5.61 -3.27
CA LEU A 45 -12.85 -4.31 -3.00
C LEU A 45 -11.36 -4.24 -3.38
N PHE A 46 -10.61 -5.36 -3.36
CA PHE A 46 -9.27 -5.39 -3.98
C PHE A 46 -9.31 -5.24 -5.50
N LEU A 47 -10.32 -5.82 -6.16
CA LEU A 47 -10.55 -5.61 -7.60
C LEU A 47 -10.91 -4.15 -7.90
N LEU A 48 -11.78 -3.54 -7.10
CA LEU A 48 -12.13 -2.13 -7.21
C LEU A 48 -10.94 -1.21 -6.95
N GLU A 49 -10.01 -1.60 -6.08
CA GLU A 49 -8.77 -0.86 -5.87
C GLU A 49 -7.88 -0.89 -7.12
N GLN A 50 -7.74 -2.05 -7.78
CA GLN A 50 -7.02 -2.12 -9.06
C GLN A 50 -7.71 -1.28 -10.14
N ALA A 51 -9.05 -1.30 -10.20
CA ALA A 51 -9.81 -0.45 -11.11
C ALA A 51 -9.61 1.05 -10.82
N HIS A 52 -9.53 1.42 -9.54
CA HIS A 52 -9.27 2.79 -9.10
C HIS A 52 -7.87 3.26 -9.53
N TRP A 53 -6.84 2.43 -9.33
CA TRP A 53 -5.49 2.74 -9.81
C TRP A 53 -5.44 2.86 -11.33
N PHE A 54 -6.09 1.95 -12.06
CA PHE A 54 -6.19 2.06 -13.50
C PHE A 54 -6.84 3.38 -13.94
N TYR A 55 -7.91 3.80 -13.26
CA TYR A 55 -8.58 5.08 -13.50
C TYR A 55 -7.65 6.28 -13.26
N GLU A 56 -6.95 6.35 -12.13
CA GLU A 56 -6.07 7.48 -11.80
C GLU A 56 -4.82 7.54 -12.70
N ASP A 57 -4.25 6.39 -13.05
CA ASP A 57 -2.98 6.32 -13.78
C ASP A 57 -3.10 6.26 -15.30
N ASN A 58 -4.30 5.93 -15.80
CA ASN A 58 -4.56 5.87 -17.23
C ASN A 58 -5.65 6.88 -17.60
N SER A 59 -6.86 6.76 -17.05
CA SER A 59 -7.98 7.60 -17.49
C SER A 59 -7.78 9.08 -17.15
N VAL A 60 -7.46 9.41 -15.90
CA VAL A 60 -7.25 10.80 -15.44
C VAL A 60 -5.98 11.40 -16.06
N GLU A 61 -4.91 10.60 -16.19
CA GLU A 61 -3.66 11.03 -16.81
C GLU A 61 -3.82 11.42 -18.28
N HIS A 62 -4.62 10.65 -19.05
CA HIS A 62 -4.89 10.95 -20.46
C HIS A 62 -5.98 12.01 -20.65
N ASN A 63 -6.91 12.16 -19.69
CA ASN A 63 -7.96 13.17 -19.73
C ASN A 63 -8.03 13.97 -18.42
N PRO A 64 -7.27 15.09 -18.31
CA PRO A 64 -7.22 15.92 -17.10
C PRO A 64 -8.53 16.63 -16.74
N SER A 65 -9.56 16.57 -17.60
CA SER A 65 -10.89 17.08 -17.25
C SER A 65 -11.63 16.17 -16.26
N LEU A 66 -11.23 14.91 -16.15
CA LEU A 66 -11.77 13.95 -15.20
C LEU A 66 -11.35 14.30 -13.77
N LYS A 67 -12.26 14.07 -12.83
CA LYS A 67 -12.03 14.28 -11.41
C LYS A 67 -11.17 13.16 -10.84
N SER A 68 -10.05 13.49 -10.22
CA SER A 68 -9.35 12.53 -9.35
C SER A 68 -10.19 12.23 -8.11
N LEU A 69 -10.32 10.95 -7.76
CA LEU A 69 -11.19 10.43 -6.72
C LEU A 69 -10.37 9.72 -5.64
N SER A 70 -10.81 9.84 -4.38
CA SER A 70 -10.32 8.93 -3.35
C SER A 70 -10.82 7.51 -3.62
N PHE A 71 -10.14 6.48 -3.09
CA PHE A 71 -10.63 5.11 -3.23
C PHE A 71 -12.05 4.94 -2.66
N LYS A 72 -12.39 5.63 -1.56
CA LYS A 72 -13.74 5.60 -0.99
C LYS A 72 -14.79 6.21 -1.93
N ASP A 73 -14.48 7.37 -2.53
CA ASP A 73 -15.40 8.04 -3.46
C ASP A 73 -15.57 7.23 -4.75
N PHE A 74 -14.47 6.68 -5.28
CA PHE A 74 -14.50 5.80 -6.44
C PHE A 74 -15.32 4.53 -6.16
N THR A 75 -15.10 3.87 -5.02
CA THR A 75 -15.89 2.69 -4.61
C THR A 75 -17.38 3.04 -4.50
N SER A 76 -17.69 4.19 -3.89
CA SER A 76 -19.08 4.68 -3.79
C SER A 76 -19.70 4.91 -5.17
N LEU A 77 -18.94 5.46 -6.11
CA LEU A 77 -19.38 5.68 -7.48
C LEU A 77 -19.65 4.34 -8.19
N MET A 78 -18.73 3.38 -8.10
CA MET A 78 -18.88 2.04 -8.68
C MET A 78 -20.10 1.30 -8.10
N PHE A 79 -20.35 1.39 -6.79
CA PHE A 79 -21.54 0.79 -6.18
C PHE A 79 -22.85 1.44 -6.65
N ASN A 80 -22.84 2.72 -7.04
CA ASN A 80 -24.06 3.36 -7.57
C ASN A 80 -24.26 3.07 -9.07
N SER A 81 -23.17 3.04 -9.83
CA SER A 81 -23.20 2.98 -11.30
C SER A 81 -23.24 1.57 -11.85
N CYS A 82 -22.63 0.58 -11.19
CA CYS A 82 -22.54 -0.78 -11.71
C CYS A 82 -23.71 -1.63 -11.24
N ALA A 83 -24.49 -2.20 -12.18
CA ALA A 83 -25.65 -3.04 -11.87
C ALA A 83 -25.31 -4.19 -10.92
N ALA A 84 -24.09 -4.72 -11.01
CA ALA A 84 -23.55 -5.77 -10.16
C ALA A 84 -23.43 -5.41 -8.67
N LEU A 85 -23.07 -4.16 -8.39
CA LEU A 85 -22.73 -3.69 -7.05
C LEU A 85 -23.88 -2.90 -6.42
N ARG A 86 -24.76 -2.34 -7.25
CA ARG A 86 -25.92 -1.53 -6.86
C ARG A 86 -26.83 -2.14 -5.80
N PRO A 87 -27.12 -3.46 -5.80
CA PRO A 87 -27.93 -4.08 -4.75
C PRO A 87 -27.33 -3.91 -3.34
N TYR A 88 -26.02 -3.71 -3.22
CA TYR A 88 -25.30 -3.69 -1.95
C TYR A 88 -24.98 -2.28 -1.46
N ARG A 89 -25.37 -1.23 -2.20
CA ARG A 89 -25.07 0.17 -1.87
C ARG A 89 -25.49 0.60 -0.47
N ALA A 90 -26.58 0.03 0.06
CA ALA A 90 -27.09 0.35 1.39
C ALA A 90 -26.16 -0.13 2.52
N HIS A 91 -25.27 -1.08 2.22
CA HIS A 91 -24.31 -1.66 3.17
C HIS A 91 -22.87 -1.19 2.89
N LEU A 92 -22.68 -0.22 2.00
CA LEU A 92 -21.36 0.18 1.53
C LEU A 92 -20.43 0.62 2.67
N ASP A 93 -20.91 1.39 3.65
CA ASP A 93 -20.06 1.83 4.76
C ASP A 93 -19.57 0.66 5.62
N ASP A 94 -20.43 -0.34 5.88
CA ASP A 94 -20.06 -1.55 6.62
C ASP A 94 -19.07 -2.39 5.82
N ILE A 95 -19.34 -2.60 4.52
CA ILE A 95 -18.46 -3.32 3.60
C ILE A 95 -17.07 -2.67 3.55
N TYR A 96 -17.02 -1.34 3.41
CA TYR A 96 -15.78 -0.60 3.32
C TYR A 96 -15.00 -0.63 4.64
N LYS A 97 -15.70 -0.58 5.78
CA LYS A 97 -15.11 -0.72 7.11
C LYS A 97 -14.50 -2.11 7.31
N ASP A 98 -15.25 -3.17 6.97
CA ASP A 98 -14.78 -4.56 7.08
C ASP A 98 -13.57 -4.80 6.17
N PHE A 99 -13.62 -4.32 4.93
CA PHE A 99 -12.47 -4.37 4.01
C PHE A 99 -11.25 -3.65 4.57
N THR A 100 -11.41 -2.44 5.12
CA THR A 100 -10.30 -1.67 5.69
C THR A 100 -9.64 -2.44 6.83
N HIS A 101 -10.45 -3.06 7.69
CA HIS A 101 -9.98 -3.85 8.81
C HIS A 101 -9.32 -5.18 8.37
N TYR A 102 -9.88 -5.85 7.36
CA TYR A 102 -9.26 -7.02 6.74
C TYR A 102 -7.90 -6.67 6.13
N LYS A 103 -7.87 -5.64 5.30
CA LYS A 103 -6.68 -5.17 4.58
C LYS A 103 -5.56 -4.77 5.54
N PHE A 104 -5.89 -4.22 6.70
CA PHE A 104 -4.90 -3.88 7.73
C PHE A 104 -4.18 -5.11 8.30
N ARG A 105 -4.85 -6.27 8.34
CA ARG A 105 -4.30 -7.51 8.91
C ARG A 105 -3.50 -8.35 7.91
N VAL A 106 -3.59 -8.03 6.63
CA VAL A 106 -2.87 -8.76 5.58
C VAL A 106 -1.36 -8.72 5.90
N PRO A 107 -0.69 -9.89 5.98
CA PRO A 107 0.74 -9.95 6.21
C PRO A 107 1.51 -9.13 5.18
N VAL A 108 2.58 -8.49 5.63
CA VAL A 108 3.46 -7.68 4.78
C VAL A 108 4.82 -8.34 4.71
N SER A 109 5.35 -8.47 3.50
CA SER A 109 6.72 -8.93 3.28
C SER A 109 7.51 -7.94 2.45
N GLY A 110 8.82 -7.88 2.66
CA GLY A 110 9.70 -6.95 1.98
C GLY A 110 11.16 -7.21 2.31
N ALA A 111 12.02 -6.21 2.13
CA ALA A 111 13.46 -6.37 2.34
C ALA A 111 14.14 -5.19 3.05
N ILE A 112 15.16 -5.52 3.83
CA ILE A 112 16.20 -4.60 4.29
C ILE A 112 17.41 -4.84 3.40
N ILE A 113 17.61 -3.99 2.40
CA ILE A 113 18.73 -4.09 1.46
C ILE A 113 19.90 -3.30 2.04
N LEU A 114 21.01 -3.98 2.32
CA LEU A 114 22.23 -3.40 2.86
C LEU A 114 23.27 -3.14 1.77
N ASP A 115 24.12 -2.14 1.98
CA ASP A 115 25.32 -1.94 1.18
C ASP A 115 26.43 -2.92 1.59
N ASP A 116 27.52 -2.98 0.82
CA ASP A 116 28.59 -3.98 1.01
C ASP A 116 29.28 -3.89 2.38
N ASN A 117 29.24 -2.71 3.02
CA ASN A 117 29.86 -2.46 4.32
C ASN A 117 28.90 -2.65 5.51
N TYR A 118 27.60 -2.91 5.23
CA TYR A 118 26.52 -3.00 6.22
C TYR A 118 26.33 -1.73 7.06
N ASP A 119 26.71 -0.57 6.53
CA ASP A 119 26.60 0.72 7.23
C ASP A 119 25.36 1.50 6.76
N ARG A 120 24.83 1.19 5.56
CA ARG A 120 23.65 1.82 4.99
C ARG A 120 22.61 0.79 4.58
N CYS A 121 21.34 1.19 4.62
CA CYS A 121 20.24 0.46 4.04
C CYS A 121 19.45 1.30 3.04
N LEU A 122 18.84 0.64 2.05
CA LEU A 122 17.98 1.28 1.05
C LEU A 122 16.59 1.54 1.64
N LEU A 123 16.10 2.77 1.54
CA LEU A 123 14.73 3.14 1.88
C LEU A 123 14.03 3.78 0.68
N VAL A 124 12.71 3.65 0.67
CA VAL A 124 11.81 4.26 -0.32
C VAL A 124 10.88 5.29 0.35
N LYS A 125 10.44 6.29 -0.42
CA LYS A 125 9.52 7.34 0.05
C LYS A 125 8.48 7.68 -1.01
N GLY A 126 7.21 7.70 -0.62
CA GLY A 126 6.11 8.13 -1.49
C GLY A 126 6.01 9.65 -1.73
N TRP A 127 5.09 10.07 -2.59
CA TRP A 127 5.03 11.44 -3.15
C TRP A 127 4.56 12.56 -2.22
N LYS A 128 3.86 12.23 -1.12
CA LYS A 128 3.39 13.27 -0.20
C LYS A 128 4.59 13.97 0.45
N SER A 129 4.53 15.29 0.62
CA SER A 129 5.58 16.03 1.32
C SER A 129 5.79 15.51 2.77
N SER A 130 4.71 15.05 3.40
CA SER A 130 4.68 14.40 4.71
C SER A 130 4.90 12.88 4.69
N ALA A 131 5.21 12.30 3.52
CA ALA A 131 5.50 10.88 3.38
C ALA A 131 6.71 10.50 4.25
N SER A 132 6.60 9.34 4.86
CA SER A 132 7.66 8.77 5.70
C SER A 132 8.55 7.89 4.83
N TRP A 133 9.82 7.78 5.19
CA TRP A 133 10.70 6.79 4.61
C TRP A 133 10.44 5.43 5.24
N SER A 134 10.59 4.37 4.44
CA SER A 134 10.41 3.01 4.93
C SER A 134 11.17 1.99 4.07
N PHE A 135 11.31 0.77 4.58
CA PHE A 135 11.83 -0.35 3.81
C PHE A 135 10.86 -0.73 2.67
N PRO A 136 11.38 -1.15 1.50
CA PRO A 136 10.53 -1.61 0.42
C PRO A 136 9.77 -2.87 0.80
N ARG A 137 8.44 -2.84 0.71
CA ARG A 137 7.55 -3.91 1.18
C ARG A 137 6.12 -3.69 0.71
N GLY A 138 5.36 -4.77 0.68
CA GLY A 138 3.91 -4.67 0.51
C GLY A 138 3.16 -5.90 0.96
N LYS A 139 1.87 -5.91 0.62
CA LYS A 139 0.93 -6.89 1.16
C LYS A 139 1.04 -8.19 0.39
N ARG A 140 1.05 -9.29 1.12
CA ARG A 140 1.05 -10.62 0.55
C ARG A 140 -0.27 -10.91 -0.18
N SER A 141 -0.16 -11.45 -1.37
CA SER A 141 -1.30 -11.95 -2.14
C SER A 141 -1.82 -13.26 -1.58
N LYS A 142 -2.99 -13.70 -2.07
CA LYS A 142 -3.56 -15.00 -1.74
C LYS A 142 -2.59 -16.10 -2.17
N ASP A 143 -2.36 -17.08 -1.30
CA ASP A 143 -1.49 -18.24 -1.52
C ASP A 143 -0.04 -17.89 -1.92
N GLU A 144 0.37 -16.63 -1.73
CA GLU A 144 1.75 -16.18 -1.95
C GLU A 144 2.60 -16.44 -0.71
N GLU A 145 3.80 -16.98 -0.90
CA GLU A 145 4.77 -17.19 0.17
C GLU A 145 5.48 -15.87 0.52
N ASP A 146 5.94 -15.74 1.77
CA ASP A 146 6.51 -14.48 2.26
C ASP A 146 7.74 -14.01 1.45
N HIS A 147 8.61 -14.94 1.05
CA HIS A 147 9.79 -14.64 0.25
C HIS A 147 9.43 -14.23 -1.19
N THR A 148 8.41 -14.86 -1.78
CA THR A 148 7.91 -14.51 -3.13
C THR A 148 7.32 -13.11 -3.12
N CYS A 149 6.51 -12.80 -2.10
CA CYS A 149 5.98 -11.46 -1.86
C CYS A 149 7.11 -10.44 -1.71
N ALA A 150 8.12 -10.71 -0.87
CA ALA A 150 9.24 -9.80 -0.69
C ALA A 150 9.99 -9.49 -2.00
N VAL A 151 10.26 -10.51 -2.83
CA VAL A 151 10.92 -10.33 -4.13
C VAL A 151 10.08 -9.46 -5.06
N ARG A 152 8.78 -9.75 -5.18
CA ARG A 152 7.86 -9.00 -6.03
C ARG A 152 7.78 -7.52 -5.61
N GLU A 153 7.53 -7.26 -4.33
CA GLU A 153 7.37 -5.91 -3.79
C GLU A 153 8.66 -5.08 -3.94
N VAL A 154 9.83 -5.68 -3.70
CA VAL A 154 11.12 -5.01 -3.91
C VAL A 154 11.34 -4.68 -5.38
N LEU A 155 11.00 -5.59 -6.28
CA LEU A 155 11.11 -5.36 -7.72
C LEU A 155 10.16 -4.23 -8.18
N GLU A 156 8.92 -4.23 -7.70
CA GLU A 156 7.91 -3.22 -8.01
C GLU A 156 8.34 -1.82 -7.51
N GLU A 157 8.76 -1.69 -6.25
CA GLU A 157 9.06 -0.39 -5.63
C GLU A 157 10.47 0.14 -5.96
N THR A 158 11.43 -0.73 -6.31
CA THR A 158 12.84 -0.34 -6.49
C THR A 158 13.42 -0.67 -7.86
N GLY A 159 12.80 -1.55 -8.62
CA GLY A 159 13.33 -2.08 -9.89
C GLY A 159 14.46 -3.09 -9.71
N CYS A 160 14.83 -3.44 -8.47
CA CYS A 160 15.90 -4.38 -8.17
C CYS A 160 15.35 -5.81 -7.97
N ASP A 161 15.79 -6.76 -8.79
CA ASP A 161 15.49 -8.17 -8.57
C ASP A 161 16.46 -8.78 -7.55
N VAL A 162 15.92 -9.11 -6.37
CA VAL A 162 16.67 -9.70 -5.25
C VAL A 162 16.50 -11.22 -5.13
N SER A 163 15.81 -11.87 -6.07
CA SER A 163 15.47 -13.30 -6.01
C SER A 163 16.67 -14.23 -5.78
N LYS A 164 17.83 -13.90 -6.40
CA LYS A 164 19.06 -14.69 -6.28
C LYS A 164 19.90 -14.35 -5.04
N LEU A 165 19.57 -13.25 -4.36
CA LEU A 165 20.28 -12.77 -3.17
C LEU A 165 19.54 -13.12 -1.88
N LEU A 166 18.23 -13.35 -1.96
CA LEU A 166 17.39 -13.69 -0.82
C LEU A 166 17.79 -15.04 -0.23
N LYS A 167 17.98 -15.04 1.09
CA LYS A 167 18.15 -16.26 1.90
C LYS A 167 16.98 -16.37 2.86
N MET A 168 16.38 -17.55 2.94
CA MET A 168 15.16 -17.77 3.72
C MET A 168 15.34 -17.50 5.22
N ASP A 169 16.52 -17.84 5.75
CA ASP A 169 16.83 -17.73 7.17
C ASP A 169 17.23 -16.30 7.59
N ASP A 170 17.67 -15.47 6.64
CA ASP A 170 18.07 -14.08 6.90
C ASP A 170 16.85 -13.16 6.84
N HIS A 171 16.03 -13.19 7.89
CA HIS A 171 14.88 -12.30 8.02
C HIS A 171 14.65 -11.85 9.46
N ILE A 172 13.92 -10.74 9.59
CA ILE A 172 13.39 -10.24 10.85
C ILE A 172 11.88 -10.16 10.73
N GLU A 173 11.17 -10.69 11.72
CA GLU A 173 9.73 -10.63 11.79
C GLU A 173 9.28 -9.82 13.02
N VAL A 174 8.36 -8.89 12.79
CA VAL A 174 7.75 -8.06 13.83
C VAL A 174 6.23 -8.11 13.67
N SER A 175 5.52 -8.20 14.78
CA SER A 175 4.06 -8.06 14.82
C SER A 175 3.69 -6.72 15.43
N ILE A 176 3.05 -5.84 14.65
CA ILE A 176 2.55 -4.55 15.11
C ILE A 176 1.01 -4.62 15.15
N GLY A 177 0.45 -4.61 16.36
CA GLY A 177 -0.98 -4.82 16.54
C GLY A 177 -1.41 -6.20 16.04
N GLN A 178 -2.15 -6.24 14.94
CA GLN A 178 -2.62 -7.49 14.31
C GLN A 178 -1.96 -7.76 12.95
N GLN A 179 -0.98 -6.94 12.56
CA GLN A 179 -0.28 -7.10 11.29
C GLN A 179 1.10 -7.73 11.53
N ARG A 180 1.35 -8.86 10.86
CA ARG A 180 2.66 -9.48 10.79
C ARG A 180 3.47 -8.86 9.65
N VAL A 181 4.68 -8.42 9.94
CA VAL A 181 5.60 -7.84 8.96
C VAL A 181 6.92 -8.62 8.99
N ARG A 182 7.32 -9.18 7.85
CA ARG A 182 8.59 -9.91 7.70
C ARG A 182 9.47 -9.20 6.68
N LEU A 183 10.69 -8.85 7.07
CA LEU A 183 11.65 -8.25 6.16
C LEU A 183 12.88 -9.15 6.03
N TYR A 184 13.21 -9.53 4.81
CA TYR A 184 14.42 -10.29 4.48
C TYR A 184 15.63 -9.37 4.43
N ILE A 185 16.75 -9.80 4.96
CA ILE A 185 18.01 -9.04 4.91
C ILE A 185 18.73 -9.44 3.64
N ILE A 186 18.94 -8.46 2.75
CA ILE A 186 19.54 -8.66 1.44
C ILE A 186 20.91 -7.97 1.40
N THR A 187 21.93 -8.72 1.02
CA THR A 187 23.30 -8.22 0.83
C THR A 187 23.82 -8.62 -0.56
N GLY A 188 24.95 -8.01 -0.98
CA GLY A 188 25.57 -8.33 -2.27
C GLY A 188 24.86 -7.73 -3.49
N VAL A 189 24.04 -6.70 -3.29
CA VAL A 189 23.49 -5.90 -4.40
C VAL A 189 24.64 -5.10 -5.02
N LYS A 190 24.83 -5.25 -6.34
CA LYS A 190 25.95 -4.63 -7.05
C LYS A 190 25.92 -3.11 -6.96
N GLU A 191 27.11 -2.50 -6.89
CA GLU A 191 27.26 -1.05 -6.77
C GLU A 191 26.65 -0.27 -7.94
N ASP A 192 26.65 -0.85 -9.13
CA ASP A 192 26.13 -0.27 -10.38
C ASP A 192 24.63 -0.54 -10.61
N THR A 193 23.94 -1.12 -9.62
CA THR A 193 22.49 -1.36 -9.70
C THR A 193 21.76 -0.04 -9.86
N VAL A 194 21.00 0.08 -10.95
CA VAL A 194 20.10 1.21 -11.19
C VAL A 194 18.77 0.92 -10.51
N PHE A 195 18.37 1.80 -9.60
CA PHE A 195 17.07 1.73 -8.95
C PHE A 195 16.08 2.64 -9.66
N ALA A 196 14.89 2.12 -9.93
CA ALA A 196 13.74 2.87 -10.44
C ALA A 196 12.46 2.07 -10.18
N PRO A 197 11.41 2.67 -9.59
CA PRO A 197 10.14 1.97 -9.38
C PRO A 197 9.50 1.60 -10.72
N GLN A 198 8.82 0.46 -10.74
CA GLN A 198 8.00 0.03 -11.87
C GLN A 198 6.57 0.58 -11.78
N THR A 199 6.10 0.85 -10.55
CA THR A 199 4.77 1.41 -10.30
C THR A 199 4.75 2.92 -10.53
N LYS A 200 3.67 3.42 -11.13
CA LYS A 200 3.46 4.85 -11.34
C LYS A 200 3.01 5.50 -10.02
N LYS A 201 3.51 6.72 -9.75
CA LYS A 201 3.05 7.61 -8.66
C LYS A 201 3.04 7.01 -7.23
N GLU A 202 3.69 5.88 -7.00
CA GLU A 202 3.78 5.27 -5.68
C GLU A 202 5.04 5.73 -4.95
N ILE A 203 6.22 5.51 -5.56
CA ILE A 203 7.51 5.91 -5.01
C ILE A 203 8.00 7.20 -5.70
N SER A 204 8.45 8.16 -4.89
CA SER A 204 8.98 9.45 -5.34
C SER A 204 10.49 9.57 -5.17
N GLU A 205 11.06 8.82 -4.22
CA GLU A 205 12.47 8.86 -3.92
C GLU A 205 12.94 7.50 -3.37
N ILE A 206 14.13 7.08 -3.79
CA ILE A 206 14.86 5.91 -3.30
C ILE A 206 16.26 6.39 -2.91
N SER A 207 16.69 6.10 -1.68
CA SER A 207 17.97 6.56 -1.17
C SER A 207 18.58 5.56 -0.21
N TRP A 208 19.91 5.52 -0.19
CA TRP A 208 20.65 4.88 0.88
C TRP A 208 20.67 5.79 2.10
N HIS A 209 20.47 5.19 3.28
CA HIS A 209 20.52 5.88 4.56
C HIS A 209 21.45 5.15 5.51
N ARG A 210 22.27 5.90 6.26
CA ARG A 210 23.10 5.30 7.32
C ARG A 210 22.19 4.73 8.39
N ILE A 211 22.50 3.51 8.85
CA ILE A 211 21.71 2.84 9.88
C ILE A 211 21.70 3.65 11.19
N ASP A 212 22.81 4.34 11.49
CA ASP A 212 22.91 5.21 12.67
C ASP A 212 21.96 6.41 12.62
N ASP A 213 21.63 6.91 11.43
CA ASP A 213 20.71 8.04 11.26
C ASP A 213 19.24 7.62 11.49
N LEU A 214 18.95 6.31 11.48
CA LEU A 214 17.60 5.75 11.65
C LEU A 214 17.22 5.54 13.12
N LEU A 215 18.18 5.65 14.03
CA LEU A 215 18.01 5.43 15.45
C LEU A 215 17.20 6.55 16.15
N PRO A 216 16.63 6.27 17.35
CA PRO A 216 16.73 5.03 18.13
C PRO A 216 15.86 3.89 17.59
N ALA A 217 16.22 2.65 17.97
CA ALA A 217 15.31 1.52 17.83
C ALA A 217 14.18 1.64 18.85
N SER A 218 12.96 1.31 18.45
CA SER A 218 11.77 1.25 19.31
C SER A 218 10.71 0.38 18.66
N ASP A 219 9.70 -0.04 19.41
CA ASP A 219 8.58 -0.82 18.88
C ASP A 219 7.53 0.06 18.14
N ASP A 220 7.80 1.36 18.00
CA ASP A 220 6.88 2.30 17.38
C ASP A 220 6.86 2.14 15.86
N ALA A 221 5.66 2.00 15.30
CA ALA A 221 5.46 1.98 13.86
C ALA A 221 5.87 3.29 13.18
N ILE A 222 5.84 4.43 13.90
CA ILE A 222 6.23 5.74 13.38
C ILE A 222 7.28 6.30 14.31
N SER A 223 8.42 6.69 13.75
CA SER A 223 9.51 7.31 14.50
C SER A 223 10.12 8.47 13.73
N ARG A 224 11.09 9.15 14.35
CA ARG A 224 11.98 10.07 13.65
C ARG A 224 13.41 9.57 13.82
N GLY A 225 14.15 9.57 12.72
CA GLY A 225 15.60 9.37 12.77
C GLY A 225 16.29 10.56 13.45
N VAL A 226 17.57 10.38 13.74
CA VAL A 226 18.43 11.40 14.40
C VAL A 226 18.45 12.71 13.61
N ASN A 227 18.38 12.62 12.29
CA ASN A 227 18.32 13.76 11.37
C ASN A 227 16.91 14.38 11.23
N GLY A 228 15.93 13.95 12.02
CA GLY A 228 14.54 14.44 12.01
C GLY A 228 13.65 13.81 10.94
N MET A 229 14.18 12.91 10.10
CA MET A 229 13.45 12.22 9.05
C MET A 229 12.31 11.39 9.62
N LYS A 230 11.11 11.55 9.08
CA LYS A 230 9.95 10.74 9.48
C LYS A 230 10.09 9.33 8.91
N LEU A 231 10.03 8.33 9.78
CA LEU A 231 10.17 6.92 9.46
C LEU A 231 8.85 6.20 9.71
N TYR A 232 8.55 5.20 8.88
CA TYR A 232 7.41 4.31 9.07
C TYR A 232 7.86 2.85 8.96
N MET A 233 7.57 2.04 9.99
CA MET A 233 7.96 0.63 10.11
C MET A 233 9.46 0.39 9.92
N VAL A 234 10.29 1.28 10.48
CA VAL A 234 11.76 1.14 10.46
C VAL A 234 12.30 0.81 11.84
N ALA A 235 11.97 1.63 12.86
CA ALA A 235 12.48 1.49 14.22
C ALA A 235 12.34 0.08 14.83
N PRO A 236 11.21 -0.65 14.63
CA PRO A 236 11.04 -1.98 15.22
C PRO A 236 12.04 -3.03 14.70
N PHE A 237 12.62 -2.80 13.52
CA PHE A 237 13.56 -3.72 12.90
C PHE A 237 15.02 -3.43 13.27
N LEU A 238 15.33 -2.25 13.82
CA LEU A 238 16.71 -1.79 14.00
C LEU A 238 17.48 -2.62 15.03
N THR A 239 16.83 -3.10 16.10
CA THR A 239 17.48 -3.95 17.10
C THR A 239 17.91 -5.29 16.49
N GLY A 240 16.99 -5.97 15.80
CA GLY A 240 17.27 -7.23 15.11
C GLY A 240 18.31 -7.06 14.01
N LEU A 241 18.21 -5.96 13.25
CA LEU A 241 19.14 -5.65 12.17
C LEU A 241 20.56 -5.46 12.68
N LYS A 242 20.74 -4.69 13.77
CA LYS A 242 22.06 -4.50 14.39
C LYS A 242 22.65 -5.81 14.91
N SER A 243 21.81 -6.68 15.49
CA SER A 243 22.25 -8.00 15.94
C SER A 243 22.70 -8.87 14.76
N TRP A 244 21.94 -8.89 13.66
CA TRP A 244 22.31 -9.61 12.45
C TRP A 244 23.63 -9.08 11.85
N ILE A 245 23.77 -7.75 11.74
CA ILE A 245 25.02 -7.13 11.24
C ILE A 245 26.21 -7.51 12.13
N GLY A 246 26.05 -7.47 13.45
CA GLY A 246 27.12 -7.82 14.40
C GLY A 246 27.62 -9.26 14.25
N THR A 247 26.78 -10.18 13.79
CA THR A 247 27.15 -11.59 13.57
C THR A 247 27.71 -11.86 12.16
N HIS A 248 27.39 -11.02 11.18
CA HIS A 248 27.76 -11.20 9.77
C HIS A 248 28.90 -10.30 9.30
N ARG A 249 29.31 -9.32 10.11
CA ARG A 249 30.46 -8.46 9.80
C ARG A 249 31.76 -9.27 9.89
N SER A 250 32.31 -9.63 8.74
CA SER A 250 33.65 -10.24 8.65
C SER A 250 34.72 -9.19 9.02
N GLN A 251 35.69 -9.54 9.86
CA GLN A 251 36.77 -8.62 10.29
C GLN A 251 37.73 -8.17 9.16
N VAL A 252 37.52 -8.56 7.90
CA VAL A 252 38.59 -8.60 6.88
C VAL A 252 38.44 -7.57 5.74
N TYR A 253 37.36 -6.81 5.64
CA TYR A 253 37.21 -5.81 4.57
C TYR A 253 36.91 -4.41 5.09
N GLN A 254 37.97 -3.65 5.36
CA GLN A 254 37.93 -2.19 5.45
C GLN A 254 38.31 -1.63 4.07
N LYS A 255 37.36 -1.64 3.13
CA LYS A 255 37.55 -0.90 1.87
C LYS A 255 37.37 0.60 2.22
N PRO A 256 38.29 1.49 1.82
CA PRO A 256 38.15 2.91 2.11
C PRO A 256 36.88 3.47 1.47
N ASP A 257 36.21 4.34 2.22
CA ASP A 257 34.95 5.01 1.90
C ASP A 257 35.02 5.68 0.52
N THR A 258 34.59 4.93 -0.49
CA THR A 258 34.50 5.39 -1.88
C THR A 258 33.06 5.19 -2.32
N SER A 259 32.19 6.07 -1.84
CA SER A 259 31.15 6.73 -2.64
C SER A 259 29.98 7.08 -1.73
N ALA A 260 29.72 8.37 -1.63
CA ALA A 260 28.50 8.93 -1.06
C ALA A 260 27.30 8.45 -1.91
N ARG A 261 26.81 7.24 -1.63
CA ARG A 261 25.52 6.78 -2.14
C ARG A 261 24.46 7.56 -1.38
N GLY A 262 24.09 8.71 -1.94
CA GLY A 262 22.93 9.49 -1.53
C GLY A 262 21.67 8.96 -2.20
N THR A 263 20.79 9.87 -2.60
CA THR A 263 19.61 9.56 -3.40
C THR A 263 20.02 8.88 -4.71
N VAL A 264 19.54 7.66 -4.92
CA VAL A 264 19.82 6.85 -6.13
C VAL A 264 18.73 6.99 -7.18
N TRP A 265 17.52 7.37 -6.75
CA TRP A 265 16.43 7.69 -7.66
C TRP A 265 15.53 8.77 -7.06
N LYS A 266 15.11 9.71 -7.89
CA LYS A 266 14.16 10.77 -7.51
C LYS A 266 13.32 11.16 -8.71
N ALA A 267 12.02 11.21 -8.51
CA ALA A 267 11.11 11.68 -9.55
C ALA A 267 11.33 13.18 -9.84
N LYS A 268 11.24 13.56 -11.11
CA LYS A 268 11.20 14.98 -11.51
C LYS A 268 9.82 15.52 -11.18
N ASN A 269 9.72 16.64 -10.44
CA ASN A 269 8.45 17.29 -10.17
C ASN A 269 7.76 17.64 -11.51
N PRO A 270 6.55 17.14 -11.80
CA PRO A 270 5.75 17.69 -12.88
C PRO A 270 5.33 19.11 -12.47
N SER A 271 5.62 20.08 -13.34
CA SER A 271 5.16 21.46 -13.21
C SER A 271 3.64 21.51 -13.37
N GLY A 272 2.92 21.19 -12.29
CA GLY A 272 1.46 21.21 -12.22
C GLY A 272 1.02 21.18 -10.76
N VAL A 273 0.11 22.06 -10.37
CA VAL A 273 -0.43 22.17 -9.01
C VAL A 273 -1.11 20.85 -8.64
N PHE A 274 -0.46 20.04 -7.81
CA PHE A 274 -0.99 18.80 -7.29
C PHE A 274 -2.02 19.08 -6.19
N VAL A 275 -3.24 18.59 -6.36
CA VAL A 275 -4.20 18.43 -5.27
C VAL A 275 -3.97 17.03 -4.70
N PRO A 276 -3.65 16.87 -3.40
CA PRO A 276 -3.37 15.56 -2.83
C PRO A 276 -4.62 14.69 -2.79
N VAL A 277 -4.54 13.46 -3.26
CA VAL A 277 -5.53 12.41 -2.96
C VAL A 277 -5.27 11.89 -1.54
N GLU A 278 -6.22 12.12 -0.64
CA GLU A 278 -6.21 11.54 0.70
C GLU A 278 -6.62 10.07 0.65
N ASN A 279 -5.62 9.18 0.70
CA ASN A 279 -5.81 7.84 1.25
C ASN A 279 -5.32 7.84 2.71
N PRO A 280 -6.11 7.29 3.65
CA PRO A 280 -5.67 7.15 5.03
C PRO A 280 -4.56 6.09 5.10
N VAL A 281 -3.32 6.55 5.27
CA VAL A 281 -2.40 5.81 6.14
C VAL A 281 -2.96 6.03 7.54
N ILE A 282 -3.50 4.99 8.16
CA ILE A 282 -4.03 5.10 9.53
C ILE A 282 -2.84 5.30 10.48
N THR A 283 -2.41 6.55 10.61
CA THR A 283 -1.59 7.02 11.72
C THR A 283 -2.55 7.52 12.78
N ARG A 284 -2.69 6.80 13.89
CA ARG A 284 -3.52 7.26 15.03
C ARG A 284 -2.96 8.58 15.57
N ALA A 285 -3.82 9.60 15.66
CA ALA A 285 -3.68 10.67 16.64
C ALA A 285 -4.15 10.11 18.00
N GLY A 286 -3.36 10.35 19.05
CA GLY A 286 -3.68 9.92 20.41
C GLY A 286 -4.85 10.72 20.99
N SER A 287 -5.77 10.00 21.62
CA SER A 287 -6.64 10.57 22.65
C SER A 287 -6.83 9.53 23.74
N ASP A 288 -6.48 9.93 24.97
CA ASP A 288 -6.63 9.18 26.21
C ASP A 288 -8.06 8.68 26.39
N MET A 289 -8.22 7.37 26.65
CA MET A 289 -9.35 6.87 27.43
C MET A 289 -8.85 5.80 28.39
N GLN A 290 -9.12 6.05 29.67
CA GLN A 290 -8.82 5.21 30.82
C GLN A 290 -9.53 3.85 30.71
N ASN A 291 -8.78 2.78 30.98
CA ASN A 291 -9.30 1.43 31.16
C ASN A 291 -10.07 1.32 32.49
N PRO A 292 -11.27 0.70 32.50
CA PRO A 292 -11.74 0.00 33.69
C PRO A 292 -11.29 -1.46 33.64
N VAL A 293 -10.56 -1.86 34.67
CA VAL A 293 -10.39 -3.25 35.10
C VAL A 293 -11.76 -3.81 35.50
N ILE A 294 -12.09 -5.07 35.15
CA ILE A 294 -12.87 -6.01 36.00
C ILE A 294 -12.80 -7.46 35.45
N SER A 295 -12.21 -8.31 36.31
CA SER A 295 -12.38 -9.74 36.62
C SER A 295 -12.67 -10.85 35.57
N ARG A 296 -11.82 -11.88 35.66
CA ARG A 296 -11.99 -13.28 35.23
C ARG A 296 -13.27 -13.94 35.75
N ALA A 297 -13.95 -14.70 34.89
CA ALA A 297 -14.58 -15.99 35.22
C ALA A 297 -14.90 -16.79 33.94
N GLY A 298 -14.75 -18.11 34.00
CA GLY A 298 -15.54 -19.05 33.18
C GLY A 298 -14.84 -19.72 31.99
N SER A 299 -14.56 -21.02 32.18
CA SER A 299 -14.10 -22.00 31.19
C SER A 299 -15.03 -22.19 29.98
N GLY A 300 -14.44 -22.33 28.81
CA GLY A 300 -15.08 -22.89 27.61
C GLY A 300 -14.13 -22.82 26.42
N THR A 301 -13.58 -23.97 26.01
CA THR A 301 -12.82 -24.11 24.77
C THR A 301 -13.70 -23.79 23.57
N GLN A 302 -13.68 -22.53 23.12
CA GLN A 302 -14.22 -22.14 21.82
C GLN A 302 -13.10 -22.21 20.79
N HIS A 303 -13.28 -23.09 19.82
CA HIS A 303 -12.52 -23.13 18.58
C HIS A 303 -12.65 -21.75 17.92
N VAL A 304 -11.56 -20.98 17.86
CA VAL A 304 -11.56 -19.66 17.21
C VAL A 304 -11.60 -19.90 15.71
N ASP A 305 -12.77 -19.70 15.13
CA ASP A 305 -13.03 -19.80 13.69
C ASP A 305 -12.27 -18.67 12.97
N ASN A 306 -11.09 -18.99 12.42
CA ASN A 306 -10.19 -18.05 11.72
C ASN A 306 -10.65 -17.71 10.28
N ARG A 307 -11.94 -17.90 9.95
CA ARG A 307 -12.49 -17.61 8.61
C ARG A 307 -13.02 -16.16 8.52
N PRO A 308 -12.89 -15.49 7.35
CA PRO A 308 -13.33 -14.10 7.17
C PRO A 308 -14.84 -13.88 7.42
N GLY A 309 -15.20 -12.70 7.94
CA GLY A 309 -16.54 -12.10 7.90
C GLY A 309 -17.70 -12.85 8.58
N LYS A 310 -18.28 -12.27 9.66
CA LYS A 310 -19.66 -12.62 10.07
C LYS A 310 -20.70 -11.97 9.17
N SER A 311 -20.34 -10.90 8.45
CA SER A 311 -21.22 -10.19 7.53
C SER A 311 -21.37 -10.99 6.24
N PHE A 312 -22.58 -11.50 6.01
CA PHE A 312 -23.01 -12.15 4.76
C PHE A 312 -22.34 -13.49 4.41
N ARG A 313 -22.35 -14.45 5.34
CA ARG A 313 -22.02 -15.87 5.05
C ARG A 313 -22.87 -16.51 3.92
N SER A 314 -23.91 -15.82 3.45
CA SER A 314 -24.79 -16.20 2.34
C SER A 314 -24.59 -15.35 1.07
N PHE A 315 -23.58 -14.49 1.02
CA PHE A 315 -23.29 -13.70 -0.18
C PHE A 315 -23.00 -14.62 -1.37
N ARG A 316 -23.73 -14.41 -2.46
CA ARG A 316 -23.41 -14.98 -3.76
C ARG A 316 -23.49 -13.88 -4.78
N PHE A 317 -22.38 -13.65 -5.46
CA PHE A 317 -22.35 -12.75 -6.61
C PHE A 317 -23.16 -13.41 -7.74
N ASP A 318 -24.40 -12.96 -7.93
CA ASP A 318 -25.30 -13.50 -8.93
C ASP A 318 -24.97 -12.92 -10.31
N THR A 319 -23.88 -13.41 -10.90
CA THR A 319 -23.43 -13.00 -12.23
C THR A 319 -24.53 -13.16 -13.28
N ALA A 320 -25.43 -14.13 -13.14
CA ALA A 320 -26.50 -14.39 -14.11
C ALA A 320 -27.56 -13.29 -14.08
N SER A 321 -28.06 -12.91 -12.90
CA SER A 321 -29.01 -11.81 -12.76
C SER A 321 -28.40 -10.46 -13.17
N ILE A 322 -27.10 -10.29 -12.96
CA ILE A 322 -26.35 -9.08 -13.34
C ILE A 322 -26.21 -8.99 -14.86
N LEU A 323 -25.78 -10.06 -15.52
CA LEU A 323 -25.67 -10.10 -16.99
C LEU A 323 -27.04 -9.92 -17.65
N GLN A 324 -28.09 -10.55 -17.11
CA GLN A 324 -29.46 -10.32 -17.58
C GLN A 324 -29.92 -8.86 -17.41
N SER A 325 -29.55 -8.22 -16.29
CA SER A 325 -29.84 -6.80 -16.06
C SER A 325 -29.07 -5.89 -17.01
N MET A 326 -27.83 -6.25 -17.37
CA MET A 326 -27.00 -5.53 -18.34
C MET A 326 -27.54 -5.69 -19.76
N ASP A 327 -27.90 -6.90 -20.18
CA ASP A 327 -28.51 -7.19 -21.47
C ASP A 327 -29.87 -6.45 -21.64
N ALA A 328 -30.67 -6.38 -20.57
CA ALA A 328 -31.92 -5.62 -20.56
C ALA A 328 -31.70 -4.10 -20.75
N SER A 329 -30.60 -3.54 -20.24
CA SER A 329 -30.24 -2.13 -20.49
C SER A 329 -29.75 -1.86 -21.91
N PHE A 330 -29.12 -2.83 -22.58
CA PHE A 330 -28.71 -2.69 -23.99
C PHE A 330 -29.88 -2.83 -24.98
N LEU A 331 -30.99 -3.45 -24.57
CA LEU A 331 -32.24 -3.57 -25.36
C LEU A 331 -33.13 -2.31 -25.32
N HIS A 332 -32.72 -1.25 -24.63
CA HIS A 332 -33.44 0.02 -24.54
C HIS A 332 -32.70 1.21 -25.18
N THR A 333 -31.73 0.93 -26.04
CA THR A 333 -31.10 1.87 -26.99
C THR A 333 -31.54 1.56 -28.41
#